data_AF-A0A4U6WY98-F1
#
_entry.id   AF-A0A4U6WY98-F1
#
_cell.length_a   1.000
_cell.length_b   1.000
_cell.length_c   1.000
_cell.angle_alpha   90.00
_cell.angle_beta   90.00
_cell.angle_gamma   90.00
#
_symmetry.space_group_name_H-M   'P 1'
#
loop_
_entity.id
_entity.type
_entity.pdbx_description
1 polymer ?
#
loop_
_entity_poly.entity_id
_entity_poly.type
_entity_poly.pdbx_seq_one_letter_code
_entity_poly.pdbx_strand_id
1 'polypeptide(L)'
;MTPDREDDDDNDNDDQSEIKKGSPDPGGTTSPLLFDERLCLLDISQWTPVAIPNDLAVIAISHYLENDYATMPLFNADLFLQDLVGLRHSFCSSFLVTAILCWACQALTPLHPDAAAYSVALFAQAQQHFSDQTQLNSLTTISALQILSMCAAAYGKDDMSLRFLQESVGLGRLMGLFDVTS
;
A
#
# COMPACT_ATOMS: atom_id res chain seq x y z
N MET A 1 54.50 72.12 21.22
CA MET A 1 54.68 70.71 21.60
C MET A 1 53.30 70.08 21.51
N THR A 2 52.97 69.65 20.30
CA THR A 2 51.68 69.15 19.84
C THR A 2 52.03 67.92 19.00
N PRO A 3 51.50 66.73 19.27
CA PRO A 3 51.68 65.61 18.38
C PRO A 3 50.58 65.60 17.32
N ASP A 4 50.97 65.78 16.06
CA ASP A 4 50.89 64.79 14.96
C ASP A 4 49.99 63.55 15.20
N ARG A 5 49.19 63.00 14.28
CA ARG A 5 48.94 63.17 12.83
C ARG A 5 47.70 62.30 12.47
N GLU A 6 46.85 62.83 11.59
CA GLU A 6 46.12 62.23 10.43
C GLU A 6 45.66 60.76 10.54
N ASP A 7 44.34 60.51 10.62
CA ASP A 7 43.42 60.19 9.50
C ASP A 7 43.68 58.80 8.89
N ASP A 8 42.72 57.87 9.03
CA ASP A 8 42.26 56.98 7.95
C ASP A 8 41.24 55.93 8.44
N ASP A 9 40.11 55.91 7.71
CA ASP A 9 39.14 54.85 7.45
C ASP A 9 38.34 54.18 8.59
N ASP A 10 37.12 54.69 8.74
CA ASP A 10 35.92 53.92 9.06
C ASP A 10 35.80 52.71 8.09
N ASN A 11 36.01 51.50 8.60
CA ASN A 11 35.64 50.28 7.90
C ASN A 11 34.53 49.55 8.67
N ASP A 12 33.30 49.99 8.44
CA ASP A 12 32.08 49.24 8.69
C ASP A 12 32.09 47.97 7.83
N ASN A 13 32.56 46.86 8.40
CA ASN A 13 32.30 45.53 7.85
C ASN A 13 31.11 44.93 8.61
N ASP A 14 29.93 45.45 8.28
CA ASP A 14 28.64 44.83 8.57
C ASP A 14 28.56 43.59 7.66
N ASP A 15 28.85 42.41 8.24
CA ASP A 15 28.78 41.12 7.57
C ASP A 15 27.31 40.78 7.27
N GLN A 16 26.76 41.43 6.24
CA GLN A 16 25.51 41.04 5.61
C GLN A 16 25.77 39.72 4.89
N SER A 17 25.59 38.63 5.64
CA SER A 17 25.34 37.33 5.06
C SER A 17 24.09 37.42 4.18
N GLU A 18 24.30 37.64 2.88
CA GLU A 18 23.29 37.51 1.85
C GLU A 18 22.71 36.10 1.93
N ILE A 19 21.53 35.98 2.54
CA ILE A 19 20.69 34.79 2.41
C ILE A 19 20.31 34.72 0.94
N LYS A 20 21.11 33.98 0.18
CA LYS A 20 20.84 33.61 -1.21
C LYS A 20 19.57 32.77 -1.19
N LYS A 21 18.43 33.44 -1.39
CA LYS A 21 17.11 32.85 -1.55
C LYS A 21 17.17 31.99 -2.80
N GLY A 22 17.49 30.70 -2.60
CA GLY A 22 17.44 29.71 -3.66
C GLY A 22 16.03 29.73 -4.25
N SER A 23 15.94 30.04 -5.54
CA SER A 23 14.70 29.90 -6.30
C SER A 23 14.13 28.50 -6.07
N PRO A 24 12.82 28.35 -5.84
CA PRO A 24 12.20 27.04 -5.87
C PRO A 24 12.24 26.57 -7.32
N ASP A 25 12.90 25.44 -7.54
CA ASP A 25 12.91 24.74 -8.83
C ASP A 25 11.46 24.35 -9.19
N PRO A 26 10.83 24.92 -10.23
CA PRO A 26 9.47 24.58 -10.59
C PRO A 26 9.53 23.40 -11.57
N GLY A 27 9.78 22.19 -11.07
CA GLY A 27 9.89 21.05 -11.99
C GLY A 27 10.17 19.66 -11.43
N GLY A 28 10.39 19.49 -10.13
CA GLY A 28 10.55 18.16 -9.53
C GLY A 28 9.22 17.64 -8.98
N THR A 29 8.35 17.09 -9.82
CA THR A 29 7.34 16.14 -9.31
C THR A 29 8.14 14.93 -8.84
N THR A 30 8.56 14.91 -7.58
CA THR A 30 9.08 13.70 -6.95
C THR A 30 7.93 12.70 -6.93
N SER A 31 7.85 11.86 -7.96
CA SER A 31 7.01 10.67 -7.93
C SER A 31 7.29 9.97 -6.60
N PRO A 32 6.26 9.58 -5.83
CA PRO A 32 6.47 8.81 -4.62
C PRO A 32 7.38 7.63 -4.94
N LEU A 33 8.43 7.41 -4.13
CA LEU A 33 9.27 6.23 -4.28
C LEU A 33 8.36 5.01 -4.08
N LEU A 34 8.09 4.28 -5.16
CA LEU A 34 7.29 3.08 -5.10
C LEU A 34 8.14 1.94 -4.54
N PHE A 35 7.48 1.01 -3.84
CA PHE A 35 8.10 -0.24 -3.39
C PHE A 35 8.68 -1.04 -4.58
N ASP A 36 7.98 -1.01 -5.72
CA ASP A 36 8.39 -1.67 -6.95
C ASP A 36 7.92 -0.90 -8.19
N GLU A 37 8.84 -0.63 -9.12
CA GLU A 37 8.59 0.13 -10.35
C GLU A 37 7.54 -0.51 -11.27
N ARG A 38 7.29 -1.83 -11.17
CA ARG A 38 6.26 -2.50 -11.96
C ARG A 38 4.87 -1.92 -11.70
N LEU A 39 4.62 -1.39 -10.51
CA LEU A 39 3.33 -0.79 -10.15
C LEU A 39 2.96 0.40 -11.06
N CYS A 40 3.93 1.04 -11.72
CA CYS A 40 3.66 2.06 -12.75
C CYS A 40 2.86 1.54 -13.96
N LEU A 41 2.83 0.21 -14.17
CA LEU A 41 2.09 -0.46 -15.25
C LEU A 41 0.70 -0.94 -14.82
N LEU A 42 0.32 -0.75 -13.56
CA LEU A 42 -0.96 -1.21 -13.04
C LEU A 42 -2.12 -0.42 -13.67
N ASP A 43 -3.12 -1.15 -14.16
CA ASP A 43 -4.49 -0.67 -14.35
C ASP A 43 -5.42 -1.41 -13.39
N ILE A 44 -5.81 -0.74 -12.31
CA ILE A 44 -6.60 -1.35 -11.24
C ILE A 44 -8.01 -1.71 -11.67
N SER A 45 -8.54 -1.07 -12.72
CA SER A 45 -9.89 -1.33 -13.23
C SER A 45 -10.05 -2.75 -13.78
N GLN A 46 -8.94 -3.42 -14.12
CA GLN A 46 -8.93 -4.83 -14.54
C GLN A 46 -9.14 -5.81 -13.38
N TRP A 47 -8.90 -5.36 -12.14
CA TRP A 47 -8.85 -6.24 -10.97
C TRP A 47 -10.04 -6.10 -10.04
N THR A 48 -10.66 -4.92 -9.96
CA THR A 48 -11.82 -4.69 -9.09
C THR A 48 -12.82 -3.75 -9.75
N PRO A 49 -14.14 -3.98 -9.59
CA PRO A 49 -15.17 -3.08 -10.11
C PRO A 49 -15.35 -1.83 -9.24
N VAL A 50 -14.72 -1.77 -8.06
CA VAL A 50 -14.75 -0.56 -7.21
C VAL A 50 -13.97 0.53 -7.94
N ALA A 51 -14.61 1.68 -8.17
CA ALA A 51 -14.05 2.83 -8.89
C ALA A 51 -13.02 3.62 -8.05
N ILE A 52 -11.98 2.94 -7.56
CA ILE A 52 -10.84 3.56 -6.90
C ILE A 52 -9.92 4.20 -7.97
N PRO A 53 -9.42 5.44 -7.76
CA PRO A 53 -8.42 6.03 -8.66
C PRO A 53 -7.18 5.15 -8.75
N ASN A 54 -6.67 4.95 -9.97
CA ASN A 54 -5.52 4.08 -10.21
C ASN A 54 -4.29 4.50 -9.38
N ASP A 55 -4.00 5.80 -9.32
CA ASP A 55 -2.87 6.32 -8.55
C ASP A 55 -3.00 6.02 -7.05
N LEU A 56 -4.22 6.10 -6.50
CA LEU A 56 -4.47 5.75 -5.10
C LEU A 56 -4.29 4.25 -4.87
N ALA A 57 -4.72 3.40 -5.81
CA ALA A 57 -4.50 1.97 -5.72
C ALA A 57 -3.01 1.59 -5.78
N VAL A 58 -2.24 2.23 -6.66
CA VAL A 58 -0.78 2.08 -6.76
C VAL A 58 -0.11 2.45 -5.44
N ILE A 59 -0.43 3.64 -4.89
CA ILE A 59 0.11 4.10 -3.60
C ILE A 59 -0.28 3.13 -2.48
N ALA A 60 -1.54 2.68 -2.43
CA ALA A 60 -2.01 1.76 -1.41
C ALA A 60 -1.28 0.40 -1.46
N ILE A 61 -1.13 -0.20 -2.64
CA ILE A 61 -0.41 -1.47 -2.80
C ILE A 61 1.07 -1.30 -2.43
N SER A 62 1.70 -0.20 -2.87
CA SER A 62 3.07 0.12 -2.50
C SER A 62 3.23 0.23 -0.99
N HIS A 63 2.34 0.99 -0.33
CA HIS A 63 2.34 1.16 1.11
C HIS A 63 2.18 -0.18 1.86
N TYR A 64 1.28 -1.05 1.40
CA TYR A 64 1.10 -2.39 1.98
C TYR A 64 2.38 -3.23 1.91
N LEU A 65 3.03 -3.25 0.75
CA LEU A 65 4.26 -4.02 0.55
C LEU A 65 5.43 -3.49 1.37
N GLU A 66 5.48 -2.19 1.60
CA GLU A 66 6.51 -1.55 2.42
C GLU A 66 6.29 -1.74 3.92
N ASN A 67 5.04 -1.64 4.40
CA ASN A 67 4.74 -1.55 5.83
C ASN A 67 4.22 -2.86 6.43
N ASP A 68 3.27 -3.51 5.77
CA ASP A 68 2.54 -4.63 6.34
C ASP A 68 3.18 -5.98 5.97
N TYR A 69 3.67 -6.12 4.74
CA TYR A 69 4.14 -7.39 4.19
C TYR A 69 5.29 -8.02 5.00
N ALA A 70 6.18 -7.22 5.60
CA ALA A 70 7.27 -7.71 6.43
C ALA A 70 6.77 -8.49 7.67
N THR A 71 5.61 -8.09 8.21
CA THR A 71 4.98 -8.75 9.35
C THR A 71 4.01 -9.84 8.92
N MET A 72 3.46 -9.73 7.71
CA MET A 72 2.37 -10.57 7.21
C MET A 72 2.58 -10.99 5.75
N PRO A 73 3.59 -11.82 5.45
CA PRO A 73 3.89 -12.27 4.08
C PRO A 73 2.95 -13.41 3.67
N LEU A 74 1.67 -13.09 3.45
CA LEU A 74 0.63 -14.07 3.16
C LEU A 74 0.67 -14.61 1.71
N PHE A 75 1.49 -14.01 0.85
CA PHE A 75 1.73 -14.38 -0.53
C PHE A 75 3.17 -14.02 -0.91
N ASN A 76 3.65 -14.41 -2.10
CA ASN A 76 4.96 -13.98 -2.59
C ASN A 76 4.82 -12.65 -3.36
N ALA A 77 5.41 -11.58 -2.84
CA ALA A 77 5.29 -10.24 -3.43
C ALA A 77 5.76 -10.14 -4.89
N ASP A 78 6.89 -10.77 -5.23
CA ASP A 78 7.44 -10.70 -6.59
C ASP A 78 6.52 -11.39 -7.62
N LEU A 79 6.07 -12.61 -7.30
CA LEU A 79 5.12 -13.35 -8.15
C LEU A 79 3.78 -12.64 -8.24
N PHE A 80 3.29 -12.07 -7.13
CA PHE A 80 2.06 -11.27 -7.11
C PHE A 80 2.18 -10.06 -8.04
N LEU A 81 3.25 -9.27 -7.93
CA LEU A 81 3.47 -8.09 -8.77
C LEU A 81 3.60 -8.45 -10.24
N GLN A 82 4.33 -9.53 -10.55
CA GLN A 82 4.49 -10.02 -11.92
C GLN A 82 3.14 -10.42 -12.55
N ASP A 83 2.24 -11.02 -11.77
CA ASP A 83 0.91 -11.43 -12.23
C ASP A 83 -0.09 -10.28 -12.24
N LEU A 84 0.01 -9.35 -11.29
CA LEU A 84 -0.82 -8.15 -11.18
C LEU A 84 -0.71 -7.28 -12.43
N VAL A 85 0.52 -6.98 -12.87
CA VAL A 85 0.75 -6.14 -14.06
C VAL A 85 0.65 -6.94 -15.35
N GLY A 86 0.88 -8.26 -15.28
CA GLY A 86 0.78 -9.17 -16.41
C GLY A 86 -0.64 -9.66 -16.71
N LEU A 87 -1.64 -9.27 -15.91
CA LEU A 87 -3.02 -9.77 -15.99
C LEU A 87 -3.10 -11.30 -15.98
N ARG A 88 -2.32 -11.93 -15.10
CA ARG A 88 -2.29 -13.40 -14.92
C ARG A 88 -2.88 -13.78 -13.57
N HIS A 89 -3.53 -14.94 -13.52
CA HIS A 89 -4.29 -15.37 -12.34
C HIS A 89 -3.64 -16.49 -11.53
N SER A 90 -2.32 -16.72 -11.68
CA SER A 90 -1.63 -17.83 -11.01
C SER A 90 -1.27 -17.49 -9.57
N PHE A 91 -0.75 -16.28 -9.34
CA PHE A 91 -0.36 -15.74 -8.03
C PHE A 91 -1.08 -14.43 -7.70
N CYS A 92 -1.99 -13.99 -8.56
CA CYS A 92 -2.84 -12.83 -8.36
C CYS A 92 -4.30 -13.18 -8.67
N SER A 93 -5.26 -12.54 -8.02
CA SER A 93 -6.68 -12.71 -8.31
C SER A 93 -7.44 -11.45 -7.93
N SER A 94 -8.58 -11.18 -8.59
CA SER A 94 -9.44 -10.04 -8.24
C SER A 94 -9.82 -10.02 -6.77
N PHE A 95 -10.04 -11.20 -6.18
CA PHE A 95 -10.34 -11.32 -4.76
C PHE A 95 -9.15 -10.90 -3.90
N LEU A 96 -7.95 -11.40 -4.18
CA LEU A 96 -6.73 -11.04 -3.45
C LEU A 96 -6.41 -9.54 -3.58
N VAL A 97 -6.47 -8.98 -4.79
CA VAL A 97 -6.22 -7.55 -5.03
C VAL A 97 -7.23 -6.69 -4.27
N THR A 98 -8.51 -7.04 -4.31
CA THR A 98 -9.56 -6.31 -3.59
C THR A 98 -9.34 -6.38 -2.07
N ALA A 99 -8.93 -7.54 -1.53
CA ALA A 99 -8.63 -7.69 -0.12
C ALA A 99 -7.39 -6.87 0.32
N ILE A 100 -6.31 -6.89 -0.47
CA ILE A 100 -5.11 -6.07 -0.23
C ILE A 100 -5.49 -4.58 -0.21
N LEU A 101 -6.22 -4.12 -1.22
CA LEU A 101 -6.65 -2.71 -1.29
C LEU A 101 -7.56 -2.33 -0.12
N CYS A 102 -8.44 -3.23 0.33
CA CYS A 102 -9.29 -3.00 1.50
C CYS A 102 -8.45 -2.66 2.74
N TRP A 103 -7.47 -3.52 3.06
CA TRP A 103 -6.56 -3.33 4.18
C TRP A 103 -5.68 -2.09 3.99
N ALA A 104 -5.06 -1.97 2.82
CA ALA A 104 -4.14 -0.88 2.52
C ALA A 104 -4.81 0.48 2.59
N CYS A 105 -6.02 0.64 2.04
CA CYS A 105 -6.77 1.90 2.13
C CYS A 105 -7.16 2.24 3.58
N GLN A 106 -7.42 1.23 4.42
CA GLN A 106 -7.66 1.45 5.85
C GLN A 106 -6.40 1.99 6.52
N ALA A 107 -5.26 1.34 6.31
CA ALA A 107 -3.97 1.75 6.87
C ALA A 107 -3.51 3.12 6.34
N LEU A 108 -3.88 3.47 5.11
CA LEU A 108 -3.51 4.72 4.45
C LEU A 108 -4.38 5.92 4.86
N THR A 109 -5.52 5.69 5.54
CA THR A 109 -6.47 6.75 5.94
C THR A 109 -5.84 7.95 6.68
N PRO A 110 -4.84 7.78 7.58
CA PRO A 110 -4.16 8.92 8.22
C PRO A 110 -3.45 9.85 7.25
N LEU A 111 -2.99 9.34 6.10
CA LEU A 111 -2.28 10.10 5.06
C LEU A 111 -3.24 10.56 3.94
N HIS A 112 -4.24 9.74 3.63
CA HIS A 112 -5.25 9.98 2.59
C HIS A 112 -6.65 9.71 3.16
N PRO A 113 -7.33 10.71 3.75
CA PRO A 113 -8.63 10.52 4.40
C PRO A 113 -9.71 9.89 3.51
N ASP A 114 -9.68 10.19 2.21
CA ASP A 114 -10.62 9.64 1.22
C ASP A 114 -10.48 8.12 1.04
N ALA A 115 -9.33 7.53 1.41
CA ALA A 115 -9.09 6.08 1.35
C ALA A 115 -10.06 5.29 2.23
N ALA A 116 -10.58 5.88 3.32
CA ALA A 116 -11.52 5.21 4.21
C ALA A 116 -12.80 4.74 3.49
N ALA A 117 -13.34 5.57 2.60
CA ALA A 117 -14.55 5.22 1.84
C ALA A 117 -14.29 4.05 0.88
N TYR A 118 -13.12 4.03 0.23
CA TYR A 118 -12.72 2.93 -0.64
C TYR A 118 -12.51 1.63 0.14
N SER A 119 -11.88 1.70 1.31
CA SER A 119 -11.70 0.54 2.19
C SER A 119 -13.04 -0.15 2.50
N VAL A 120 -14.07 0.62 2.86
CA VAL A 120 -15.42 0.09 3.11
C VAL A 120 -16.04 -0.52 1.85
N ALA A 121 -15.94 0.13 0.70
CA ALA A 121 -16.47 -0.37 -0.57
C ALA A 121 -15.76 -1.66 -1.01
N LEU A 122 -14.44 -1.72 -0.88
CA LEU A 122 -13.60 -2.88 -1.18
C LEU A 122 -13.91 -4.04 -0.22
N PHE A 123 -14.18 -3.77 1.06
CA PHE A 123 -14.61 -4.80 2.01
C PHE A 123 -15.93 -5.45 1.60
N ALA A 124 -16.89 -4.65 1.11
CA ALA A 124 -18.15 -5.17 0.57
C ALA A 124 -17.92 -6.00 -0.69
N GLN A 125 -17.10 -5.49 -1.62
CA GLN A 125 -16.77 -6.20 -2.86
C GLN A 125 -16.01 -7.52 -2.62
N ALA A 126 -15.08 -7.55 -1.66
CA ALA A 126 -14.35 -8.76 -1.30
C ALA A 126 -15.28 -9.84 -0.72
N GLN A 127 -16.29 -9.45 0.06
CA GLN A 127 -17.33 -10.39 0.52
C GLN A 127 -18.16 -10.96 -0.63
N GLN A 128 -18.45 -10.16 -1.65
CA GLN A 128 -19.13 -10.63 -2.87
C GLN A 128 -18.24 -11.62 -3.62
N HIS A 129 -16.95 -11.28 -3.84
CA HIS A 129 -15.99 -12.20 -4.45
C HIS A 129 -15.88 -13.54 -3.71
N PHE A 130 -15.93 -13.52 -2.37
CA PHE A 130 -15.92 -14.76 -1.59
C PHE A 130 -17.21 -15.58 -1.77
N SER A 131 -18.37 -14.91 -1.81
CA SER A 131 -19.67 -15.56 -1.96
C SER A 131 -19.89 -16.15 -3.37
N ASP A 132 -19.33 -15.50 -4.39
CA ASP A 132 -19.51 -15.88 -5.80
C ASP A 132 -18.48 -16.91 -6.30
N GLN A 133 -17.46 -17.23 -5.51
CA GLN A 133 -16.39 -18.13 -5.93
C GLN A 133 -16.87 -19.58 -6.06
N THR A 134 -16.77 -20.13 -7.27
CA THR A 134 -17.07 -21.54 -7.56
C THR A 134 -15.94 -22.50 -7.19
N GLN A 135 -14.70 -22.01 -7.11
CA GLN A 135 -13.53 -22.77 -6.69
C GLN A 135 -12.73 -21.97 -5.66
N LEU A 136 -12.81 -22.40 -4.39
CA LEU A 136 -12.15 -21.73 -3.27
C LEU A 136 -10.71 -22.22 -3.03
N ASN A 137 -10.30 -23.33 -3.66
CA ASN A 137 -9.07 -24.05 -3.33
C ASN A 137 -7.84 -23.47 -4.06
N SER A 138 -7.56 -22.18 -3.86
CA SER A 138 -6.36 -21.53 -4.40
C SER A 138 -5.55 -20.85 -3.30
N LEU A 139 -4.24 -20.75 -3.48
CA LEU A 139 -3.37 -20.00 -2.56
C LEU A 139 -3.83 -18.54 -2.46
N THR A 140 -4.22 -17.92 -3.58
CA THR A 140 -4.69 -16.53 -3.58
C THR A 140 -5.97 -16.35 -2.75
N THR A 141 -6.87 -17.34 -2.76
CA THR A 141 -8.10 -17.33 -1.95
C THR A 141 -7.77 -17.44 -0.46
N ILE A 142 -6.84 -18.32 -0.09
CA ILE A 142 -6.37 -18.48 1.30
C ILE A 142 -5.78 -17.15 1.81
N SER A 143 -4.88 -16.53 1.06
CA SER A 143 -4.27 -15.25 1.40
C SER A 143 -5.30 -14.13 1.49
N ALA A 144 -6.24 -14.06 0.53
CA ALA A 144 -7.30 -13.06 0.52
C ALA A 144 -8.22 -13.17 1.75
N LEU A 145 -8.59 -14.39 2.15
CA LEU A 145 -9.38 -14.64 3.35
C LEU A 145 -8.65 -14.25 4.64
N GLN A 146 -7.34 -14.48 4.72
CA GLN A 146 -6.55 -14.02 5.87
C GLN A 146 -6.51 -12.51 5.96
N ILE A 147 -6.27 -11.81 4.84
CA ILE A 147 -6.32 -10.33 4.81
C ILE A 147 -7.73 -9.82 5.16
N LEU A 148 -8.78 -10.47 4.66
CA LEU A 148 -10.16 -10.08 4.94
C LEU A 148 -10.55 -10.34 6.40
N SER A 149 -10.01 -11.39 7.02
CA SER A 149 -10.13 -11.64 8.45
C SER A 149 -9.55 -10.48 9.26
N MET A 150 -8.39 -9.94 8.87
CA MET A 150 -7.80 -8.77 9.52
C MET A 150 -8.66 -7.52 9.32
N CYS A 151 -9.13 -7.26 8.10
CA CYS A 151 -10.02 -6.13 7.82
C CYS A 151 -11.28 -6.20 8.69
N ALA A 152 -11.89 -7.38 8.79
CA ALA A 152 -13.06 -7.60 9.64
C ALA A 152 -12.76 -7.33 11.12
N ALA A 153 -11.61 -7.79 11.63
CA ALA A 153 -11.18 -7.51 13.00
C ALA A 153 -10.97 -6.01 13.24
N ALA A 154 -10.33 -5.31 12.29
CA ALA A 154 -10.10 -3.88 12.38
C ALA A 154 -11.39 -3.05 12.34
N TYR A 155 -12.47 -3.60 11.76
CA TYR A 155 -13.82 -3.02 11.82
C TYR A 155 -14.64 -3.47 13.06
N GLY A 156 -14.06 -4.26 13.97
CA GLY A 156 -14.76 -4.81 15.14
C GLY A 156 -15.81 -5.87 14.79
N LYS A 157 -15.66 -6.56 13.66
CA LYS A 157 -16.55 -7.63 13.20
C LYS A 157 -15.98 -9.00 13.55
N ASP A 158 -15.80 -9.27 14.84
CA ASP A 158 -15.06 -10.44 15.36
C ASP A 158 -15.59 -11.79 14.83
N ASP A 159 -16.91 -12.00 14.83
CA ASP A 159 -17.53 -13.22 14.30
C ASP A 159 -17.25 -13.42 12.81
N MET A 160 -17.15 -12.34 12.04
CA MET A 160 -16.83 -12.39 10.62
C MET A 160 -15.34 -12.65 10.41
N SER A 161 -14.49 -12.01 11.22
CA SER A 161 -13.06 -12.24 11.23
C SER A 161 -12.73 -13.70 11.51
N LEU A 162 -13.36 -14.30 12.52
CA LEU A 162 -13.17 -15.70 12.88
C LEU A 162 -13.63 -16.63 11.76
N ARG A 163 -14.76 -16.35 11.12
CA ARG A 163 -15.26 -17.16 10.00
C ARG A 163 -14.30 -17.16 8.81
N PHE A 164 -13.79 -16.00 8.38
CA PHE A 164 -12.82 -15.93 7.29
C PHE A 164 -11.52 -16.67 7.62
N LEU A 165 -11.05 -16.57 8.86
CA LEU A 165 -9.87 -17.29 9.30
C LEU A 165 -10.08 -18.81 9.29
N GLN A 166 -11.21 -19.29 9.82
CA GLN A 166 -11.56 -20.71 9.82
C GLN A 166 -11.66 -21.28 8.40
N GLU A 167 -12.30 -20.54 7.49
CA GLU A 167 -12.39 -20.94 6.08
C GLU A 167 -11.01 -21.04 5.43
N SER A 168 -10.15 -20.03 5.63
CA SER A 168 -8.78 -20.03 5.10
C SER A 168 -7.98 -21.24 5.59
N VAL A 169 -8.07 -21.58 6.88
CA VAL A 169 -7.42 -22.77 7.45
C VAL A 169 -8.02 -24.06 6.87
N GLY A 170 -9.34 -24.13 6.71
CA GLY A 170 -10.03 -25.25 6.07
C GLY A 170 -9.52 -25.50 4.65
N LEU A 171 -9.43 -24.46 3.84
CA LEU A 171 -8.90 -24.52 2.47
C LEU A 171 -7.43 -24.94 2.44
N GLY A 172 -6.60 -24.41 3.34
CA GLY A 172 -5.20 -24.82 3.42
C GLY A 172 -5.03 -26.30 3.77
N ARG A 173 -5.90 -26.86 4.63
CA ARG A 173 -5.92 -28.31 4.90
C ARG A 173 -6.35 -29.11 3.67
N LEU A 174 -7.40 -28.67 2.98
CA LEU A 174 -7.87 -29.32 1.74
C LEU A 174 -6.80 -29.33 0.64
N MET A 175 -5.96 -28.30 0.60
CA MET A 175 -4.82 -28.19 -0.33
C MET A 175 -3.56 -28.94 0.15
N GLY A 176 -3.59 -29.55 1.34
CA GLY A 176 -2.44 -30.27 1.90
C GLY A 176 -1.27 -29.36 2.33
N LEU A 177 -1.53 -28.08 2.62
CA LEU A 177 -0.52 -27.13 3.10
C LEU A 177 -0.19 -27.34 4.59
N PHE A 178 -1.11 -27.95 5.32
CA PHE A 178 -0.97 -28.27 6.73
C PHE A 178 -0.97 -29.79 6.91
N ASP A 179 -0.53 -30.25 8.07
CA ASP A 179 -0.58 -31.65 8.47
C ASP A 179 0.15 -32.59 7.50
N VAL A 180 1.30 -32.15 6.96
CA VAL A 180 2.22 -33.02 6.22
C VAL A 180 2.75 -34.07 7.20
N THR A 181 2.17 -35.28 7.17
CA THR A 181 2.66 -36.41 7.95
C THR A 181 4.11 -36.68 7.56
N SER A 182 5.04 -36.31 8.44
CA SER A 182 6.45 -36.71 8.37
C SER A 182 6.64 -38.11 8.92
#